data_AF-A0A1J4XMN5-F1
#
_entry.id   AF-A0A1J4XMN5-F1
#
_cell.length_a   1.000
_cell.length_b   1.000
_cell.length_c   1.000
_cell.angle_alpha   90.00
_cell.angle_beta   90.00
_cell.angle_gamma   90.00
#
_symmetry.space_group_name_H-M   'P 1'
#
loop_
_entity.id
_entity.type
_entity.pdbx_description
1 polymer ?
#
loop_
_entity_poly.entity_id
_entity_poly.type
_entity_poly.pdbx_seq_one_letter_code
_entity_poly.pdbx_strand_id
1 'polypeptide(L)'
;MKHSKLVRDRIPEVIREAGKTPITHIADDAEYWQKLKQKLQEEVEEFIDNEETEELADILEIMYAICGFKRVSRDELESLRKKKAGERGGFKSRIILEEVKMKESSGAEKEDDEFWADGAFAETLGPEDLKEKMKTFHKKHDEDMNFNCRKCNKPISAHNKDWHNGMCDDCFNKEFFPDNEED
;
A
#
# COMPACT_ATOMS: atom_id res chain seq x y z
N MET A 1 -18.84 19.23 -14.57
CA MET A 1 -17.68 19.49 -13.69
C MET A 1 -16.49 18.72 -14.22
N LYS A 2 -15.26 19.25 -14.13
CA LYS A 2 -14.06 18.46 -14.43
C LYS A 2 -13.83 17.51 -13.25
N HIS A 3 -13.88 16.21 -13.51
CA HIS A 3 -13.51 15.20 -12.52
C HIS A 3 -12.11 14.70 -12.87
N SER A 4 -11.09 15.18 -12.15
CA SER A 4 -9.73 14.64 -12.28
C SER A 4 -9.66 13.34 -11.47
N LYS A 5 -9.98 12.22 -12.10
CA LYS A 5 -9.89 10.87 -11.52
C LYS A 5 -8.57 10.20 -11.93
N LEU A 6 -8.07 9.28 -11.10
CA LEU A 6 -7.01 8.36 -11.50
C LEU A 6 -7.61 7.31 -12.43
N VAL A 7 -6.93 7.02 -13.53
CA VAL A 7 -7.35 6.02 -14.52
C VAL A 7 -6.19 5.08 -14.83
N ARG A 8 -6.49 3.87 -15.29
CA ARG A 8 -5.48 2.92 -15.79
C ARG A 8 -4.76 3.50 -17.01
N ASP A 9 -3.51 3.10 -17.22
CA ASP A 9 -2.61 3.69 -18.22
C ASP A 9 -3.14 3.67 -19.65
N ARG A 10 -3.95 2.65 -20.00
CA ARG A 10 -4.53 2.51 -21.35
C ARG A 10 -5.87 3.22 -21.54
N ILE A 11 -6.49 3.78 -20.49
CA ILE A 11 -7.78 4.48 -20.61
C ILE A 11 -7.71 5.67 -21.59
N PRO A 12 -6.65 6.49 -21.64
CA PRO A 12 -6.53 7.53 -22.66
C PRO A 12 -6.53 6.97 -24.09
N GLU A 13 -5.97 5.78 -24.32
CA GLU A 13 -5.98 5.13 -25.65
C GLU A 13 -7.38 4.66 -26.02
N VAL A 14 -8.06 3.98 -25.11
CA VAL A 14 -9.46 3.55 -25.30
C VAL A 14 -10.38 4.74 -25.60
N ILE A 15 -10.19 5.89 -24.93
CA ILE A 15 -10.95 7.11 -25.20
C ILE A 15 -10.68 7.63 -26.63
N ARG A 16 -9.42 7.60 -27.09
CA ARG A 16 -9.06 8.00 -28.46
C ARG A 16 -9.67 7.07 -29.52
N GLU A 17 -9.66 5.77 -29.28
CA GLU A 17 -10.28 4.77 -30.16
C GLU A 17 -11.80 4.96 -30.28
N ALA A 18 -12.44 5.40 -29.19
CA ALA A 18 -13.85 5.80 -29.19
C ALA A 18 -14.13 7.15 -29.89
N GLY A 19 -13.15 7.74 -30.58
CA GLY A 19 -13.29 9.01 -31.31
C GLY A 19 -13.35 10.26 -30.42
N LYS A 20 -13.01 10.13 -29.13
CA LYS A 20 -12.99 11.24 -28.15
C LYS A 20 -11.55 11.70 -27.90
N THR A 21 -11.38 12.93 -27.43
CA THR A 21 -10.05 13.47 -27.07
C THR A 21 -9.87 13.46 -25.55
N PRO A 22 -8.99 12.61 -24.98
CA PRO A 22 -8.70 12.66 -23.55
C PRO A 22 -7.82 13.88 -23.23
N ILE A 23 -8.08 14.50 -22.08
CA ILE A 23 -7.21 15.55 -21.51
C ILE A 23 -6.61 15.00 -20.22
N THR A 24 -5.30 14.78 -20.20
CA THR A 24 -4.59 14.12 -19.10
C THR A 24 -3.33 14.89 -18.72
N HIS A 25 -2.86 14.68 -17.49
CA HIS A 25 -1.53 15.06 -17.03
C HIS A 25 -0.96 13.90 -16.21
N ILE A 26 0.36 13.92 -16.01
CA ILE A 26 1.03 12.97 -15.12
C ILE A 26 1.13 13.62 -13.74
N ALA A 27 0.61 12.93 -12.72
CA ALA A 27 0.62 13.40 -11.34
C ALA A 27 2.04 13.34 -10.75
N ASP A 28 2.34 14.25 -9.82
CA ASP A 28 3.50 14.08 -8.94
C ASP A 28 3.21 13.07 -7.81
N ASP A 29 4.20 12.71 -7.00
CA ASP A 29 4.04 11.70 -5.95
C ASP A 29 2.96 12.07 -4.92
N ALA A 30 2.81 13.36 -4.60
CA ALA A 30 1.85 13.82 -3.59
C ALA A 30 0.42 13.75 -4.14
N GLU A 31 0.20 14.24 -5.37
CA GLU A 31 -1.06 14.13 -6.07
C GLU A 31 -1.42 12.66 -6.31
N TYR A 32 -0.47 11.85 -6.78
CA TYR A 32 -0.68 10.43 -7.05
C TYR A 32 -1.11 9.67 -5.78
N TRP A 33 -0.46 9.92 -4.65
CA TRP A 33 -0.87 9.31 -3.37
C TRP A 33 -2.29 9.72 -2.94
N GLN A 34 -2.64 10.99 -3.11
CA GLN A 34 -4.00 11.44 -2.83
C GLN A 34 -5.02 10.77 -3.76
N LYS A 35 -4.68 10.66 -5.04
CA LYS A 35 -5.52 10.06 -6.08
C LYS A 35 -5.70 8.56 -5.90
N LEU A 36 -4.67 7.82 -5.48
CA LEU A 36 -4.77 6.40 -5.11
C LEU A 36 -5.75 6.17 -3.95
N LYS A 37 -5.69 6.99 -2.90
CA LYS A 37 -6.62 6.87 -1.76
C LYS A 37 -8.06 7.18 -2.18
N GLN A 38 -8.26 8.20 -3.00
CA GLN A 38 -9.59 8.53 -3.55
C GLN A 38 -10.11 7.38 -4.40
N LYS A 39 -9.27 6.80 -5.26
CA LYS A 39 -9.65 5.68 -6.12
C LYS A 39 -9.98 4.44 -5.31
N LEU A 40 -9.21 4.12 -4.27
CA LEU A 40 -9.52 3.01 -3.37
C LEU A 40 -10.89 3.16 -2.70
N GLN A 41 -11.22 4.38 -2.25
CA GLN A 41 -12.51 4.66 -1.65
C GLN A 41 -13.65 4.49 -2.66
N GLU A 42 -13.47 5.02 -3.88
CA GLU A 42 -14.42 4.88 -4.99
C GLU A 42 -14.74 3.41 -5.27
N GLU A 43 -13.74 2.56 -5.53
CA GLU A 43 -14.04 1.15 -5.89
C GLU A 43 -14.59 0.33 -4.70
N VAL A 44 -14.24 0.69 -3.46
CA VAL A 44 -14.84 0.05 -2.27
C VAL A 44 -16.31 0.43 -2.13
N GLU A 45 -16.66 1.70 -2.38
CA GLU A 45 -18.04 2.16 -2.42
C GLU A 45 -18.81 1.48 -3.56
N GLU A 46 -18.22 1.39 -4.76
CA GLU A 46 -18.83 0.69 -5.90
C GLU A 46 -19.05 -0.81 -5.59
N PHE A 47 -18.06 -1.49 -5.01
CA PHE A 47 -18.21 -2.88 -4.57
C PHE A 47 -19.31 -3.07 -3.51
N ILE A 48 -19.45 -2.14 -2.56
CA ILE A 48 -20.52 -2.19 -1.56
C ILE A 48 -21.90 -2.03 -2.21
N ASP A 49 -22.01 -1.24 -3.26
CA ASP A 49 -23.27 -0.95 -3.94
C ASP A 49 -23.69 -2.05 -4.93
N ASN A 50 -22.75 -2.64 -5.67
CA ASN A 50 -23.03 -3.58 -6.77
C ASN A 50 -22.57 -5.03 -6.53
N GLU A 51 -21.67 -5.26 -5.56
CA GLU A 51 -21.05 -6.55 -5.22
C GLU A 51 -20.36 -7.27 -6.41
N GLU A 52 -19.93 -6.53 -7.43
CA GLU A 52 -19.35 -7.09 -8.64
C GLU A 52 -17.89 -7.52 -8.45
N THR A 53 -17.52 -8.64 -9.08
CA THR A 53 -16.14 -9.17 -8.99
C THR A 53 -15.11 -8.30 -9.72
N GLU A 54 -15.55 -7.45 -10.65
CA GLU A 54 -14.69 -6.48 -11.34
C GLU A 54 -14.15 -5.45 -10.34
N GLU A 55 -14.97 -4.97 -9.42
CA GLU A 55 -14.55 -4.01 -8.38
C GLU A 55 -13.53 -4.63 -7.42
N LEU A 56 -13.65 -5.92 -7.09
CA LEU A 56 -12.63 -6.61 -6.31
C LEU A 56 -11.27 -6.67 -7.04
N ALA A 57 -11.28 -6.80 -8.36
CA ALA A 57 -10.06 -6.78 -9.16
C ALA A 57 -9.44 -5.37 -9.19
N ASP A 58 -10.26 -4.32 -9.27
CA ASP A 58 -9.78 -2.93 -9.19
C ASP A 58 -9.24 -2.59 -7.79
N ILE A 59 -9.91 -3.01 -6.71
CA ILE A 59 -9.39 -2.89 -5.34
C ILE A 59 -8.02 -3.58 -5.22
N LEU A 60 -7.86 -4.79 -5.78
CA LEU A 60 -6.60 -5.52 -5.75
C LEU A 60 -5.49 -4.81 -6.54
N GLU A 61 -5.80 -4.28 -7.74
CA GLU A 61 -4.87 -3.46 -8.51
C GLU A 61 -4.39 -2.25 -7.71
N ILE A 62 -5.32 -1.54 -7.06
CA ILE A 62 -4.99 -0.37 -6.25
C ILE A 62 -4.14 -0.77 -5.04
N MET A 63 -4.40 -1.91 -4.41
CA MET A 63 -3.53 -2.45 -3.35
C MET A 63 -2.10 -2.68 -3.84
N TYR A 64 -1.91 -3.21 -5.05
CA TYR A 64 -0.59 -3.37 -5.65
C TYR A 64 0.06 -2.04 -6.04
N ALA A 65 -0.70 -1.08 -6.55
CA ALA A 65 -0.20 0.26 -6.82
C ALA A 65 0.26 0.97 -5.54
N ILE A 66 -0.50 0.83 -4.45
CA ILE A 66 -0.12 1.31 -3.11
C ILE A 66 1.13 0.60 -2.62
N CYS A 67 1.25 -0.71 -2.79
CA CYS A 67 2.45 -1.48 -2.46
C CYS A 67 3.68 -0.94 -3.21
N GLY A 68 3.57 -0.74 -4.53
CA GLY A 68 4.63 -0.16 -5.34
C GLY A 68 5.02 1.24 -4.86
N PHE A 69 4.04 2.11 -4.61
CA PHE A 69 4.27 3.47 -4.11
C PHE A 69 4.91 3.48 -2.71
N LYS A 70 4.52 2.55 -1.83
CA LYS A 70 5.06 2.39 -0.48
C LYS A 70 6.32 1.54 -0.41
N ARG A 71 6.74 0.95 -1.54
CA ARG A 71 7.88 0.03 -1.64
C ARG A 71 7.76 -1.17 -0.72
N VAL A 72 6.56 -1.71 -0.65
CA VAL A 72 6.28 -3.00 -0.03
C VAL A 72 6.09 -3.99 -1.17
N SER A 73 6.81 -5.09 -1.15
CA SER A 73 6.62 -6.15 -2.14
C SER A 73 5.30 -6.89 -1.90
N ARG A 74 4.78 -7.53 -2.95
CA ARG A 74 3.58 -8.37 -2.84
C ARG A 74 3.80 -9.53 -1.85
N ASP A 75 5.01 -10.09 -1.85
CA ASP A 75 5.40 -11.19 -0.94
C ASP A 75 5.50 -10.75 0.51
N GLU A 76 5.99 -9.53 0.77
CA GLU A 76 6.00 -8.96 2.12
C GLU A 76 4.56 -8.73 2.62
N LEU A 77 3.69 -8.16 1.79
CA LEU A 77 2.29 -7.97 2.14
C LEU A 77 1.59 -9.31 2.40
N GLU A 78 1.82 -10.31 1.55
CA GLU A 78 1.26 -11.65 1.71
C GLU A 78 1.80 -12.36 2.95
N SER A 79 3.09 -12.18 3.25
CA SER A 79 3.71 -12.71 4.47
C SER A 79 3.11 -12.09 5.73
N LEU A 80 2.87 -10.76 5.72
CA LEU A 80 2.17 -10.07 6.80
C LEU A 80 0.73 -10.58 6.94
N ARG A 81 0.00 -10.78 5.84
CA ARG A 81 -1.35 -11.36 5.85
C ARG A 81 -1.36 -12.76 6.45
N LYS A 82 -0.43 -13.63 6.03
CA LYS A 82 -0.28 -15.01 6.57
C LYS A 82 0.07 -15.01 8.05
N LYS A 83 0.99 -14.14 8.48
CA LYS A 83 1.36 -13.98 9.89
C LYS A 83 0.15 -13.61 10.74
N LYS A 84 -0.61 -12.57 10.35
CA LYS A 84 -1.86 -12.17 11.02
C LYS A 84 -2.87 -13.32 11.05
N ALA A 85 -3.02 -14.04 9.95
CA ALA A 85 -3.92 -15.19 9.89
C ALA A 85 -3.50 -16.35 10.81
N GLY A 86 -2.19 -16.56 11.01
CA GLY A 86 -1.67 -17.54 11.96
C GLY A 86 -1.83 -17.12 13.42
N GLU A 87 -1.61 -15.84 13.72
CA GLU A 87 -1.72 -15.29 15.09
C GLU A 87 -3.18 -15.10 15.55
N ARG A 88 -4.06 -14.66 14.64
CA ARG A 88 -5.41 -14.19 14.98
C ARG A 88 -6.53 -14.96 14.27
N GLY A 89 -6.18 -15.94 13.44
CA GLY A 89 -7.13 -16.60 12.55
C GLY A 89 -7.52 -15.75 11.34
N GLY A 90 -8.37 -16.29 10.48
CA GLY A 90 -8.96 -15.57 9.36
C GLY A 90 -10.48 -15.54 9.44
N PHE A 91 -11.15 -14.92 8.47
CA PHE A 91 -12.61 -14.73 8.48
C PHE A 91 -13.43 -16.00 8.16
N LYS A 92 -12.81 -17.17 8.04
CA LYS A 92 -13.48 -18.44 7.64
C LYS A 92 -14.56 -18.89 8.63
N SER A 93 -14.37 -18.61 9.91
CA SER A 93 -15.31 -19.02 10.97
C SER A 93 -16.53 -18.11 11.09
N ARG A 94 -16.58 -16.99 10.34
CA ARG A 94 -17.73 -16.05 10.31
C ARG A 94 -18.15 -15.55 11.69
N ILE A 95 -17.18 -15.32 12.57
CA ILE A 95 -17.41 -14.87 13.95
C ILE A 95 -17.71 -13.37 13.93
N ILE A 96 -18.84 -12.98 14.52
CA ILE A 96 -19.22 -11.58 14.77
C ILE A 96 -19.11 -11.33 16.28
N LEU A 97 -18.41 -10.28 16.67
CA LEU A 97 -18.27 -9.87 18.05
C LEU A 97 -19.39 -8.87 18.39
N GLU A 98 -20.33 -9.27 19.24
CA GLU A 98 -21.48 -8.44 19.63
C GLU A 98 -21.21 -7.57 20.88
N GLU A 99 -20.55 -8.14 21.89
CA GLU A 99 -20.28 -7.46 23.16
C GLU A 99 -19.09 -8.11 23.86
N VAL A 100 -18.31 -7.31 24.60
CA VAL A 100 -17.24 -7.79 25.48
C VAL A 100 -17.65 -7.47 26.92
N LYS A 101 -17.75 -8.49 27.76
CA LYS A 101 -18.01 -8.33 29.20
C LYS A 101 -16.74 -8.54 29.98
N MET A 102 -16.41 -7.56 30.82
CA MET A 102 -15.39 -7.71 31.86
C MET A 102 -15.78 -8.86 32.79
N LYS A 103 -14.83 -9.71 33.14
CA LYS A 103 -15.05 -10.65 34.26
C LYS A 103 -15.03 -9.82 35.54
N GLU A 104 -16.07 -9.94 36.36
CA GLU A 104 -16.00 -9.48 37.74
C GLU A 104 -14.95 -10.31 38.49
N SER A 105 -13.71 -9.82 38.55
CA SER A 105 -12.72 -10.31 39.50
C SER A 105 -12.91 -9.56 40.80
N SER A 106 -13.26 -10.29 41.86
CA SER A 106 -13.23 -9.79 43.22
C SER A 106 -11.86 -9.18 43.54
N GLY A 107 -11.81 -7.85 43.63
CA GLY A 107 -10.80 -7.07 44.35
C GLY A 107 -9.34 -7.28 43.95
N ALA A 108 -8.89 -6.56 42.92
CA ALA A 108 -7.59 -5.89 42.87
C ALA A 108 -7.55 -5.00 41.61
N GLU A 109 -7.51 -3.68 41.80
CA GLU A 109 -7.26 -2.70 40.73
C GLU A 109 -5.90 -3.01 40.08
N LYS A 110 -5.90 -3.34 38.78
CA LYS A 110 -4.73 -3.25 37.91
C LYS A 110 -5.13 -2.91 36.48
N GLU A 111 -4.67 -1.72 36.09
CA GLU A 111 -4.20 -1.28 34.76
C GLU A 111 -5.03 -1.74 33.55
N ASP A 112 -5.97 -0.88 33.22
CA ASP A 112 -6.43 -0.45 31.88
C ASP A 112 -6.06 -1.36 30.70
N ASP A 113 -7.14 -1.84 30.08
CA ASP A 113 -7.20 -2.74 28.93
C ASP A 113 -6.39 -2.28 27.72
N GLU A 114 -5.10 -2.65 27.68
CA GLU A 114 -4.21 -2.46 26.53
C GLU A 114 -4.65 -3.28 25.29
N PHE A 115 -5.60 -4.20 25.47
CA PHE A 115 -6.10 -5.09 24.41
C PHE A 115 -7.18 -4.47 23.52
N TRP A 116 -7.98 -3.52 24.02
CA TRP A 116 -9.10 -2.89 23.30
C TRP A 116 -8.84 -1.44 22.89
N ALA A 117 -7.65 -0.90 23.14
CA ALA A 117 -7.27 0.41 22.61
C ALA A 117 -7.41 0.40 21.08
N ASP A 118 -8.19 1.34 20.54
CA ASP A 118 -8.44 1.53 19.11
C ASP A 118 -7.12 1.45 18.32
N GLY A 119 -6.89 0.31 17.66
CA GLY A 119 -5.67 0.05 16.89
C GLY A 119 -4.87 -1.19 17.30
N ALA A 120 -5.10 -1.78 18.48
CA ALA A 120 -4.39 -3.00 18.92
C ALA A 120 -4.69 -4.23 18.02
N PHE A 121 -5.88 -4.27 17.41
CA PHE A 121 -6.22 -5.26 16.39
C PHE A 121 -5.57 -4.99 15.02
N ALA A 122 -5.01 -3.80 14.78
CA ALA A 122 -4.45 -3.37 13.50
C ALA A 122 -2.91 -3.28 13.49
N GLU A 123 -2.21 -3.54 14.60
CA GLU A 123 -0.75 -3.44 14.61
C GLU A 123 -0.08 -4.61 13.88
N THR A 124 0.40 -4.33 12.66
CA THR A 124 1.66 -4.90 12.16
C THR A 124 2.30 -3.92 11.17
N LEU A 125 2.69 -2.77 11.69
CA LEU A 125 3.80 -1.88 11.32
C LEU A 125 3.79 -0.81 12.42
N GLY A 126 4.81 -0.75 13.26
CA GLY A 126 4.82 0.16 14.41
C GLY A 126 4.72 1.63 13.96
N PRO A 127 3.97 2.49 14.66
CA PRO A 127 3.85 3.92 14.33
C PRO A 127 5.20 4.66 14.33
N GLU A 128 6.21 4.12 15.01
CA GLU A 128 7.59 4.64 15.02
C GLU A 128 8.30 4.41 13.69
N ASP A 129 8.23 3.18 13.14
CA ASP A 129 8.79 2.84 11.81
C ASP A 129 8.13 3.71 10.73
N LEU A 130 6.81 3.90 10.78
CA LEU A 130 6.10 4.73 9.80
C LEU A 130 6.49 6.21 9.91
N LYS A 131 6.68 6.73 11.13
CA LYS A 131 7.15 8.12 11.36
C LYS A 131 8.57 8.33 10.87
N GLU A 132 9.46 7.38 11.10
CA GLU A 132 10.85 7.46 10.65
C GLU A 132 10.95 7.40 9.12
N LYS A 133 10.16 6.50 8.53
CA LYS A 133 9.95 6.36 7.09
C LYS A 133 9.32 7.61 6.44
N MET A 134 8.43 8.30 7.14
CA MET A 134 7.83 9.57 6.70
C MET A 134 8.80 10.76 6.76
N LYS A 135 9.87 10.73 7.57
CA LYS A 135 10.86 11.82 7.63
C LYS A 135 11.65 11.99 6.32
N THR A 136 11.79 10.92 5.55
CA THR A 136 12.51 10.92 4.27
C THR A 136 11.57 10.91 3.06
N PHE A 137 10.25 10.85 3.27
CA PHE A 137 9.22 10.81 2.23
C PHE A 137 9.22 12.05 1.30
N HIS A 138 9.76 13.18 1.75
CA HIS A 138 9.90 14.41 0.96
C HIS A 138 11.29 14.61 0.35
N LYS A 139 12.25 13.71 0.60
CA LYS A 139 13.57 13.81 -0.02
C LYS A 139 13.49 13.27 -1.43
N LYS A 140 13.91 14.09 -2.40
CA LYS A 140 13.91 13.72 -3.80
C LYS A 140 14.97 12.63 -4.07
N HIS A 141 14.74 11.82 -5.10
CA HIS A 141 15.63 10.71 -5.48
C HIS A 141 17.04 11.17 -5.92
N ASP A 142 17.27 12.47 -6.08
CA ASP A 142 18.52 13.10 -6.50
C ASP A 142 19.31 13.78 -5.35
N GLU A 143 18.81 13.72 -4.11
CA GLU A 143 19.51 14.26 -2.94
C GLU A 143 20.42 13.20 -2.27
N ASP A 144 21.61 13.62 -1.82
CA ASP A 144 22.60 12.77 -1.12
C ASP A 144 23.09 11.52 -1.92
N MET A 145 23.49 11.72 -3.18
CA MET A 145 24.03 10.70 -4.13
C MET A 145 25.45 10.19 -3.79
N ASN A 146 25.75 10.00 -2.51
CA ASN A 146 27.08 9.64 -2.01
C ASN A 146 27.27 8.12 -1.80
N PHE A 147 26.34 7.30 -2.30
CA PHE A 147 26.39 5.85 -2.15
C PHE A 147 26.45 5.17 -3.52
N ASN A 148 26.86 3.91 -3.55
CA ASN A 148 26.96 3.15 -4.79
C ASN A 148 26.04 1.93 -4.75
N CYS A 149 25.35 1.68 -5.86
CA CYS A 149 24.55 0.49 -6.05
C CYS A 149 25.42 -0.76 -5.90
N ARG A 150 25.05 -1.69 -5.02
CA ARG A 150 25.76 -2.95 -4.79
C ARG A 150 25.84 -3.85 -6.04
N LYS A 151 24.95 -3.67 -7.02
CA LYS A 151 24.82 -4.53 -8.20
C LYS A 151 25.49 -3.96 -9.45
N CYS A 152 25.33 -2.66 -9.71
CA CYS A 152 25.85 -2.02 -10.92
C CYS A 152 26.84 -0.88 -10.65
N ASN A 153 27.13 -0.59 -9.37
CA ASN A 153 28.06 0.44 -8.91
C ASN A 153 27.74 1.87 -9.36
N LYS A 154 26.54 2.13 -9.89
CA LYS A 154 26.06 3.49 -10.19
C LYS A 154 25.91 4.31 -8.90
N PRO A 155 26.12 5.64 -8.94
CA PRO A 155 25.81 6.51 -7.82
C PRO A 155 24.31 6.41 -7.49
N ILE A 156 24.00 6.31 -6.20
CA ILE A 156 22.64 6.20 -5.67
C ILE A 156 22.50 7.08 -4.43
N SER A 157 21.28 7.52 -4.18
CA SER A 157 20.95 8.36 -3.03
C SER A 157 20.97 7.57 -1.71
N ALA A 158 20.97 8.27 -0.57
CA ALA A 158 20.74 7.67 0.74
C ALA A 158 19.43 6.84 0.77
N HIS A 159 18.42 7.30 0.04
CA HIS A 159 17.15 6.61 -0.11
C HIS A 159 17.28 5.25 -0.78
N ASN A 160 18.08 5.13 -1.84
CA ASN A 160 18.39 3.84 -2.45
C ASN A 160 19.19 2.92 -1.52
N LYS A 161 20.10 3.50 -0.71
CA LYS A 161 20.85 2.71 0.28
C LYS A 161 19.92 2.08 1.32
N ASP A 162 19.04 2.89 1.90
CA ASP A 162 18.23 2.49 3.05
C ASP A 162 16.97 1.71 2.65
N TRP A 163 16.44 1.94 1.43
CA TRP A 163 15.14 1.41 1.01
C TRP A 163 15.16 0.50 -0.20
N HIS A 164 16.23 0.52 -1.00
CA HIS A 164 16.40 -0.36 -2.14
C HIS A 164 17.47 -1.42 -1.88
N ASN A 165 17.72 -1.76 -0.62
CA ASN A 165 18.71 -2.75 -0.21
C ASN A 165 20.11 -2.46 -0.79
N GLY A 166 20.47 -1.17 -0.88
CA GLY A 166 21.71 -0.74 -1.50
C GLY A 166 21.73 -0.81 -3.03
N MET A 167 20.59 -0.88 -3.73
CA MET A 167 20.51 -0.96 -5.18
C MET A 167 19.89 0.30 -5.81
N CYS A 168 20.24 0.59 -7.07
CA CYS A 168 19.51 1.59 -7.84
C CYS A 168 18.12 1.07 -8.24
N ASP A 169 17.20 1.97 -8.56
CA ASP A 169 15.82 1.66 -8.91
C ASP A 169 15.73 0.57 -10.00
N ASP A 170 16.50 0.66 -11.08
CA ASP A 170 16.55 -0.37 -12.15
C ASP A 170 16.95 -1.76 -11.64
N CYS A 171 17.93 -1.83 -10.75
CA CYS A 171 18.48 -3.09 -10.23
C CYS A 171 17.56 -3.73 -9.21
N PHE A 172 16.90 -2.91 -8.39
CA PHE A 172 15.91 -3.33 -7.42
C PHE A 172 14.65 -3.85 -8.14
N ASN A 173 14.13 -3.09 -9.11
CA ASN A 173 12.96 -3.49 -9.88
C ASN A 173 13.20 -4.80 -10.62
N LYS A 174 14.35 -4.97 -11.29
CA LYS A 174 14.68 -6.22 -11.97
C LYS A 174 14.82 -7.45 -11.04
N GLU A 175 15.13 -7.24 -9.76
CA GLU A 175 15.36 -8.32 -8.80
C GLU A 175 14.08 -8.76 -8.09
N PHE A 176 13.19 -7.81 -7.78
CA PHE A 176 11.99 -8.07 -6.98
C PHE A 176 10.68 -7.91 -7.76
N PHE A 177 10.74 -7.32 -8.93
CA PHE A 177 9.65 -7.12 -9.86
C PHE A 177 10.12 -7.45 -11.29
N PRO A 178 10.66 -8.66 -11.54
CA PRO A 178 10.98 -9.04 -12.91
C PRO A 178 9.69 -8.95 -13.72
N ASP A 179 9.75 -8.22 -14.83
CA ASP A 179 8.67 -8.24 -15.82
C ASP A 179 8.45 -9.70 -16.19
N ASN A 180 7.33 -10.28 -15.76
CA ASN A 180 6.83 -11.52 -16.33
C ASN A 180 6.32 -11.17 -17.74
N GLU A 181 7.23 -10.90 -18.66
CA GLU A 181 7.01 -11.24 -20.06
C GLU A 181 7.27 -12.74 -20.18
N GLU A 182 6.23 -13.54 -19.96
CA GLU A 182 6.16 -14.91 -20.46
C GLU A 182 4.69 -15.36 -20.48
N ASP A 183 4.13 -15.25 -21.71
CA ASP A 183 3.15 -16.11 -22.41
C ASP A 183 1.96 -16.75 -21.67
#